data_AF-A0A2D6BSP1-F1
#
_entry.id   AF-A0A2D6BSP1-F1
#
_cell.length_a   1.000
_cell.length_b   1.000
_cell.length_c   1.000
_cell.angle_alpha   90.00
_cell.angle_beta   90.00
_cell.angle_gamma   90.00
#
_symmetry.space_group_name_H-M   'P 1'
#
loop_
_entity.id
_entity.type
_entity.pdbx_description
1 polymer ?
#
loop_
_entity_poly.entity_id
_entity_poly.type
_entity_poly.pdbx_seq_one_letter_code
_entity_poly.pdbx_strand_id
1 'polypeptide(L)'
;MATEPGFLHELIRELHSLPAEKDWPRPVLQRLSSELGDAFVGLARFSQEALDLEQGVWVGIEDEHALAGLSFYPEGLPWLTVFGENPGEFCEFKDQFSADQLQSSPFFEEWLKPAGLLPITSMGSLHPGGPEQLGVMWVVVGRRPFTRGEVGLC
;
A
#
# COMPACT_ATOMS: atom_id res chain seq x y z
N MET A 1 -12.45 16.40 -8.67
CA MET A 1 -11.34 16.89 -9.51
C MET A 1 -10.64 15.67 -10.05
N ALA A 2 -10.42 15.57 -11.35
CA ALA A 2 -9.67 14.45 -11.91
C ALA A 2 -8.18 14.67 -11.57
N THR A 3 -7.59 13.69 -10.92
CA THR A 3 -6.15 13.62 -10.64
C THR A 3 -5.39 13.80 -11.95
N GLU A 4 -4.45 14.74 -12.03
CA GLU A 4 -3.63 14.90 -13.22
C GLU A 4 -2.84 13.60 -13.46
N PRO A 5 -2.89 13.00 -14.66
CA PRO A 5 -2.33 11.67 -14.89
C PRO A 5 -0.83 11.52 -14.58
N GLY A 6 -0.10 12.62 -14.46
CA GLY A 6 1.32 12.63 -14.11
C GLY A 6 1.62 12.55 -12.60
N PHE A 7 0.70 12.95 -11.72
CA PHE A 7 1.03 13.11 -10.29
C PHE A 7 1.36 11.78 -9.62
N LEU A 8 0.58 10.74 -9.89
CA LEU A 8 0.75 9.41 -9.29
C LEU A 8 1.99 8.68 -9.81
N HIS A 9 2.30 8.79 -11.12
CA HIS A 9 3.56 8.31 -11.70
C HIS A 9 4.78 9.04 -11.13
N GLU A 10 4.71 10.37 -11.03
CA GLU A 10 5.79 11.17 -10.45
C GLU A 10 6.01 10.84 -8.98
N LEU A 11 4.91 10.59 -8.25
CA LEU A 11 4.92 10.16 -6.88
C LEU A 11 5.56 8.78 -6.69
N ILE A 12 5.11 7.76 -7.44
CA ILE A 12 5.68 6.42 -7.35
C ILE A 12 7.17 6.44 -7.70
N ARG A 13 7.55 7.21 -8.72
CA ARG A 13 8.96 7.43 -9.07
C ARG A 13 9.72 8.14 -7.95
N GLU A 14 9.13 9.15 -7.32
CA GLU A 14 9.72 9.85 -6.17
C GLU A 14 9.94 8.87 -5.02
N LEU A 15 8.91 8.10 -4.64
CA LEU A 15 8.97 7.07 -3.58
C LEU A 15 10.06 6.02 -3.84
N HIS A 16 10.17 5.54 -5.09
CA HIS A 16 11.23 4.59 -5.48
C HIS A 16 12.63 5.23 -5.50
N SER A 17 12.73 6.55 -5.64
CA SER A 17 14.01 7.29 -5.63
C SER A 17 14.48 7.73 -4.24
N LEU A 18 13.67 7.54 -3.19
CA LEU A 18 14.02 7.99 -1.85
C LEU A 18 15.17 7.15 -1.25
N PRO A 19 16.26 7.80 -0.79
CA PRO A 19 17.30 7.13 -0.04
C PRO A 19 16.74 6.39 1.19
N ALA A 20 17.39 5.30 1.59
CA ALA A 20 17.02 4.51 2.77
C ALA A 20 16.93 5.33 4.07
N GLU A 21 17.63 6.46 4.13
CA GLU A 21 17.96 7.18 5.37
C GLU A 21 17.19 8.50 5.57
N LYS A 22 16.17 8.81 4.74
CA LYS A 22 15.46 10.11 4.81
C LYS A 22 14.03 9.98 5.31
N ASP A 23 13.59 10.98 6.05
CA ASP A 23 12.20 11.19 6.46
C ASP A 23 11.25 10.89 5.31
N TRP A 24 10.32 9.98 5.54
CA TRP A 24 9.31 9.62 4.58
C TRP A 24 8.45 10.84 4.23
N PRO A 25 8.05 11.02 2.95
CA PRO A 25 7.36 12.22 2.51
C PRO A 25 5.88 12.18 2.90
N ARG A 26 5.58 12.25 4.21
CA ARG A 26 4.22 12.19 4.74
C ARG A 26 3.25 13.18 4.06
N PRO A 27 3.63 14.44 3.76
CA PRO A 27 2.74 15.37 3.04
C PRO A 27 2.32 14.84 1.67
N VAL A 28 3.22 14.12 1.00
CA VAL A 28 2.98 13.55 -0.32
C VAL A 28 2.03 12.35 -0.22
N LEU A 29 2.23 11.48 0.77
CA LEU A 29 1.29 10.38 1.03
C LEU A 29 -0.10 10.89 1.42
N GLN A 30 -0.19 11.95 2.24
CA GLN A 30 -1.46 12.58 2.62
C GLN A 30 -2.20 13.13 1.41
N ARG A 31 -1.47 13.78 0.48
CA ARG A 31 -2.04 14.26 -0.77
C ARG A 31 -2.58 13.11 -1.61
N LEU A 32 -1.82 12.02 -1.76
CA LEU A 32 -2.27 10.83 -2.47
C LEU A 32 -3.53 10.23 -1.87
N SER A 33 -3.56 10.08 -0.55
CA SER A 33 -4.75 9.61 0.20
C SER A 33 -5.98 10.44 -0.14
N SER A 34 -5.87 11.77 -0.06
CA SER A 34 -6.97 12.70 -0.35
C SER A 34 -7.43 12.64 -1.81
N GLU A 35 -6.49 12.61 -2.76
CA GLU A 35 -6.79 12.54 -4.19
C GLU A 35 -7.49 11.22 -4.58
N LEU A 36 -7.24 10.14 -3.84
CA LEU A 36 -7.88 8.84 -4.00
C LEU A 36 -9.12 8.65 -3.10
N GLY A 37 -9.69 9.73 -2.57
CA GLY A 37 -10.92 9.70 -1.77
C GLY A 37 -10.70 9.14 -0.37
N ASP A 38 -9.71 9.69 0.33
CA ASP A 38 -9.29 9.30 1.68
C ASP A 38 -8.93 7.81 1.77
N ALA A 39 -8.23 7.33 0.74
CA ALA A 39 -7.68 5.99 0.70
C ALA A 39 -6.60 5.83 1.77
N PHE A 40 -6.47 4.64 2.33
CA PHE A 40 -5.30 4.30 3.12
C PHE A 40 -4.08 4.25 2.20
N VAL A 41 -2.98 4.88 2.60
CA VAL A 41 -1.70 4.79 1.90
C VAL A 41 -0.64 4.40 2.91
N GLY A 42 0.07 3.33 2.59
CA GLY A 42 1.19 2.82 3.37
C GLY A 42 2.47 2.83 2.56
N LEU A 43 3.56 3.18 3.25
CA LEU A 43 4.92 3.10 2.74
C LEU A 43 5.76 2.46 3.84
N ALA A 44 6.49 1.39 3.52
CA ALA A 44 7.32 0.70 4.50
C ALA A 44 8.62 0.20 3.89
N ARG A 45 9.64 0.04 4.72
CA ARG A 45 10.82 -0.76 4.35
C ARG A 45 10.51 -2.24 4.52
N PHE A 46 11.17 -3.08 3.72
CA PHE A 46 11.10 -4.53 3.89
C PHE A 46 12.44 -5.17 3.58
N SER A 47 12.73 -6.28 4.25
CA SER A 47 13.77 -7.23 3.86
C SER A 47 13.11 -8.38 3.08
N GLN A 48 13.91 -9.29 2.49
CA GLN A 48 13.35 -10.46 1.79
C GLN A 48 12.43 -11.34 2.67
N GLU A 49 12.51 -11.20 4.00
CA GLU A 49 11.80 -12.06 4.95
C GLU A 49 10.70 -11.33 5.73
N ALA A 50 10.74 -9.99 5.85
CA ALA A 50 9.78 -9.26 6.68
C ALA A 50 9.57 -7.79 6.28
N LEU A 51 8.37 -7.29 6.54
CA LEU A 51 8.06 -5.86 6.56
C LEU A 51 8.55 -5.23 7.86
N ASP A 52 9.28 -4.11 7.75
CA ASP A 52 9.60 -3.26 8.89
C ASP A 52 8.54 -2.16 9.00
N LEU A 53 7.53 -2.44 9.81
CA LEU A 53 6.41 -1.54 10.03
C LEU A 53 6.77 -0.34 10.92
N GLU A 54 7.80 -0.46 11.76
CA GLU A 54 8.32 0.63 12.59
C GLU A 54 9.00 1.69 11.73
N GLN A 55 9.62 1.26 10.63
CA GLN A 55 10.17 2.13 9.60
C GLN A 55 9.15 2.48 8.50
N GLY A 56 7.84 2.39 8.78
CA GLY A 56 6.78 2.75 7.85
C GLY A 56 6.13 4.12 8.13
N VAL A 57 5.46 4.67 7.12
CA VAL A 57 4.49 5.76 7.26
C VAL A 57 3.15 5.36 6.68
N TRP A 58 2.12 5.67 7.45
CA TRP A 58 0.75 5.30 7.20
C TRP A 58 -0.13 6.56 7.26
N VAL A 59 -1.02 6.71 6.28
CA VAL A 59 -1.97 7.83 6.20
C VAL A 59 -3.34 7.33 5.74
N GLY A 60 -4.41 8.09 6.03
CA GLY A 60 -5.79 7.72 5.68
C GLY A 60 -6.51 6.84 6.71
N ILE A 61 -5.81 6.46 7.79
CA ILE A 61 -6.36 5.83 9.00
C ILE A 61 -5.89 6.64 10.21
N GLU A 62 -6.83 7.11 11.02
CA GLU A 62 -6.56 7.83 12.28
C GLU A 62 -6.76 6.94 13.52
N ASP A 63 -7.32 5.74 13.32
CA ASP A 63 -7.64 4.79 14.38
C ASP A 63 -6.39 3.97 14.76
N GLU A 64 -5.97 4.09 16.03
CA GLU A 64 -4.80 3.38 16.57
C GLU A 64 -4.97 1.85 16.58
N HIS A 65 -6.19 1.31 16.69
CA HIS A 65 -6.45 -0.12 16.56
C HIS A 65 -6.30 -0.59 15.11
N ALA A 66 -6.72 0.23 14.15
CA ALA A 66 -6.47 -0.06 12.75
C ALA A 66 -4.97 0.03 12.40
N LEU A 67 -4.20 0.95 13.00
CA LEU A 67 -2.74 0.94 12.84
C LEU A 67 -2.10 -0.28 13.51
N ALA A 68 -2.59 -0.70 14.67
CA ALA A 68 -2.10 -1.90 15.35
C ALA A 68 -2.33 -3.18 14.52
N GLY A 69 -3.42 -3.24 13.75
CA GLY A 69 -3.72 -4.36 12.85
C GLY A 69 -2.62 -4.64 11.82
N LEU A 70 -1.85 -3.63 11.40
CA LEU A 70 -0.67 -3.81 10.53
C LEU A 70 0.39 -4.69 11.19
N SER A 71 0.62 -4.49 12.50
CA SER A 71 1.64 -5.20 13.29
C SER A 71 1.22 -6.62 13.70
N PHE A 72 -0.07 -6.93 13.72
CA PHE A 72 -0.58 -8.25 14.13
C PHE A 72 -0.67 -9.27 13.00
N TYR A 73 -0.65 -8.82 11.73
CA TYR A 73 -0.86 -9.69 10.57
C TYR A 73 0.31 -9.77 9.56
N PRO A 74 1.60 -9.74 9.93
CA PRO A 74 2.68 -9.75 8.93
C PRO A 74 2.63 -10.97 7.98
N GLU A 75 2.20 -12.13 8.48
CA GLU A 75 2.00 -13.37 7.68
C GLU A 75 0.66 -13.41 6.93
N GLY A 76 -0.29 -12.56 7.34
CA GLY A 76 -1.63 -12.44 6.75
C GLY A 76 -1.81 -11.24 5.80
N LEU A 77 -0.83 -10.35 5.74
CA LEU A 77 -0.74 -9.27 4.76
C LEU A 77 -0.37 -9.88 3.41
N PRO A 78 -1.31 -10.01 2.45
CA PRO A 78 -1.01 -10.67 1.19
C PRO A 78 -0.02 -9.85 0.35
N TRP A 79 0.30 -8.62 0.77
CA TRP A 79 1.16 -7.68 0.05
C TRP A 79 2.55 -8.25 -0.26
N LEU A 80 3.21 -8.91 0.70
CA LEU A 80 4.54 -9.47 0.46
C LEU A 80 4.49 -10.61 -0.57
N THR A 81 3.48 -11.47 -0.49
CA THR A 81 3.27 -12.55 -1.47
C THR A 81 2.91 -11.97 -2.84
N VAL A 82 1.92 -11.08 -2.89
CA VAL A 82 1.38 -10.50 -4.13
C VAL A 82 2.41 -9.67 -4.87
N PHE A 83 3.07 -8.75 -4.16
CA PHE A 83 4.01 -7.81 -4.77
C PHE A 83 5.44 -8.39 -4.85
N GLY A 84 5.79 -9.35 -4.00
CA GLY A 84 7.09 -10.01 -4.02
C GLY A 84 7.27 -10.97 -5.20
N GLU A 85 6.20 -11.52 -5.76
CA GLU A 85 6.26 -12.35 -6.97
C GLU A 85 6.60 -11.52 -8.23
N ASN A 86 6.26 -10.22 -8.25
CA ASN A 86 6.49 -9.32 -9.38
C ASN A 86 7.11 -7.98 -8.90
N PRO A 87 8.36 -8.00 -8.44
CA PRO A 87 9.02 -6.81 -7.90
C PRO A 87 9.13 -5.70 -8.95
N GLY A 88 8.75 -4.48 -8.57
CA GLY A 88 8.75 -3.29 -9.42
C GLY A 88 7.56 -3.20 -10.37
N GLU A 89 6.67 -4.20 -10.39
CA GLU A 89 5.43 -4.16 -11.15
C GLU A 89 4.28 -3.65 -10.27
N PHE A 90 3.31 -3.01 -10.93
CA PHE A 90 2.04 -2.66 -10.34
C PHE A 90 1.16 -3.90 -10.26
N CYS A 91 0.54 -4.17 -9.11
CA CYS A 91 -0.43 -5.25 -8.98
C CYS A 91 -1.69 -4.80 -8.26
N GLU A 92 -2.85 -5.32 -8.70
CA GLU A 92 -4.10 -5.24 -7.95
C GLU A 92 -4.39 -6.58 -7.26
N PHE A 93 -4.89 -6.55 -6.03
CA PHE A 93 -5.22 -7.77 -5.27
C PHE A 93 -6.24 -8.68 -5.98
N LYS A 94 -7.14 -8.08 -6.76
CA LYS A 94 -8.16 -8.80 -7.52
C LYS A 94 -7.58 -9.69 -8.64
N ASP A 95 -6.31 -9.47 -9.01
CA ASP A 95 -5.64 -10.26 -10.05
C ASP A 95 -5.14 -11.60 -9.51
N GLN A 96 -4.95 -11.70 -8.18
CA GLN A 96 -4.43 -12.91 -7.51
C GLN A 96 -5.45 -13.59 -6.59
N PHE A 97 -6.42 -12.85 -6.06
CA PHE A 97 -7.43 -13.39 -5.16
C PHE A 97 -8.85 -13.12 -5.64
N SER A 98 -9.75 -14.07 -5.41
CA SER A 98 -11.18 -13.83 -5.59
C SER A 98 -11.73 -12.90 -4.49
N ALA A 99 -12.86 -12.25 -4.80
CA ALA A 99 -13.57 -11.41 -3.83
C ALA A 99 -13.91 -12.17 -2.54
N ASP A 100 -14.33 -13.43 -2.66
CA ASP A 100 -14.70 -14.28 -1.52
C ASP A 100 -13.49 -14.64 -0.65
N GLN A 101 -12.33 -14.90 -1.26
CA GLN A 101 -11.09 -15.17 -0.53
C GLN A 101 -10.65 -13.95 0.30
N LEU A 102 -10.72 -12.76 -0.30
CA LEU A 102 -10.36 -11.53 0.39
C LEU A 102 -11.37 -11.20 1.51
N GLN A 103 -12.67 -11.30 1.24
CA GLN A 103 -13.72 -10.98 2.21
C GLN A 103 -13.82 -11.97 3.37
N SER A 104 -13.32 -13.20 3.22
CA SER A 104 -13.30 -14.19 4.29
C SER A 104 -12.01 -14.19 5.11
N SER A 105 -11.02 -13.38 4.73
CA SER A 105 -9.73 -13.30 5.41
C SER A 105 -9.81 -12.54 6.75
N PRO A 106 -9.05 -12.96 7.78
CA PRO A 106 -8.88 -12.17 9.01
C PRO A 106 -8.35 -10.75 8.73
N PHE A 107 -7.47 -10.62 7.74
CA PHE A 107 -6.97 -9.35 7.23
C PHE A 107 -8.11 -8.39 6.81
N PHE A 108 -9.15 -8.89 6.15
CA PHE A 108 -10.30 -8.06 5.83
C PHE A 108 -11.21 -7.83 7.03
N GLU A 109 -11.64 -8.90 7.70
CA GLU A 109 -12.67 -8.82 8.74
C GLU A 109 -12.22 -8.04 9.97
N GLU A 110 -10.95 -8.14 10.35
CA GLU A 110 -10.43 -7.53 11.58
C GLU A 110 -9.73 -6.18 11.34
N TRP A 111 -9.28 -5.90 10.12
CA TRP A 111 -8.53 -4.68 9.83
C TRP A 111 -9.22 -3.77 8.81
N LEU A 112 -9.37 -4.23 7.56
CA LEU A 112 -9.91 -3.37 6.50
C LEU A 112 -11.37 -2.97 6.74
N LYS A 113 -12.21 -3.91 7.15
CA LYS A 113 -13.65 -3.69 7.33
C LYS A 113 -13.95 -2.71 8.48
N PRO A 114 -13.34 -2.82 9.68
CA PRO A 114 -13.48 -1.80 10.73
C PRO A 114 -12.97 -0.42 10.30
N ALA A 115 -11.90 -0.36 9.50
CA ALA A 115 -11.37 0.89 8.96
C ALA A 115 -12.24 1.50 7.83
N GLY A 116 -13.30 0.80 7.38
CA GLY A 116 -14.15 1.21 6.26
C GLY A 116 -13.44 1.17 4.90
N LEU A 117 -12.49 0.25 4.75
CA LEU A 117 -11.70 0.02 3.55
C LEU A 117 -12.20 -1.22 2.79
N LEU A 118 -11.91 -1.28 1.49
CA LEU A 118 -12.32 -2.38 0.63
C LEU A 118 -11.10 -3.18 0.13
N PRO A 119 -11.06 -4.51 0.33
CA PRO A 119 -9.88 -5.33 0.06
C PRO A 119 -9.59 -5.49 -1.43
N ILE A 120 -10.65 -5.52 -2.24
CA ILE A 120 -10.60 -5.57 -3.73
C ILE A 120 -9.95 -4.32 -4.32
N THR A 121 -9.74 -3.29 -3.50
CA THR A 121 -9.23 -1.97 -3.89
C THR A 121 -7.84 -1.75 -3.31
N SER A 122 -7.05 -2.82 -3.24
CA SER A 122 -5.64 -2.76 -2.82
C SER A 122 -4.75 -2.82 -4.04
N MET A 123 -3.85 -1.85 -4.16
CA MET A 123 -2.83 -1.80 -5.20
C MET A 123 -1.50 -1.34 -4.63
N GLY A 124 -0.40 -1.73 -5.25
CA GLY A 124 0.92 -1.42 -4.74
C GLY A 124 2.03 -1.96 -5.60
N SER A 125 3.25 -1.73 -5.13
CA SER A 125 4.45 -2.32 -5.71
C SER A 125 5.51 -2.48 -4.63
N LEU A 126 6.46 -3.36 -4.93
CA LEU A 126 7.58 -3.70 -4.09
C LEU A 126 8.85 -3.49 -4.90
N HIS A 127 9.67 -2.52 -4.50
CA HIS A 127 10.99 -2.32 -5.08
C HIS A 127 12.04 -3.05 -4.22
N PRO A 128 12.68 -4.11 -4.74
CA PRO A 128 13.64 -4.89 -3.98
C PRO A 128 14.86 -4.05 -3.62
N GLY A 129 15.33 -4.26 -2.39
CA GLY A 129 16.58 -3.66 -1.92
C GLY A 129 17.82 -4.36 -2.47
N GLY A 130 18.98 -3.75 -2.24
CA GLY A 130 20.29 -4.35 -2.51
C GLY A 130 20.82 -5.19 -1.33
N PRO A 131 22.02 -5.77 -1.45
CA PRO A 131 22.61 -6.61 -0.39
C PRO A 131 22.75 -5.94 0.98
N GLU A 132 22.85 -4.61 1.02
CA GLU A 132 23.02 -3.81 2.24
C GLU A 132 21.87 -2.80 2.43
N GLN A 133 20.81 -2.89 1.62
CA GLN A 133 19.73 -1.90 1.59
C GLN A 133 18.38 -2.59 1.65
N LEU A 134 17.49 -2.13 2.53
CA LEU A 134 16.10 -2.58 2.56
C LEU A 134 15.35 -2.13 1.29
N GLY A 135 14.44 -2.98 0.82
CA GLY A 135 13.52 -2.61 -0.23
C GLY A 135 12.45 -1.62 0.25
N VAL A 136 11.68 -1.11 -0.69
CA VAL A 136 10.53 -0.23 -0.43
C VAL A 136 9.26 -0.91 -0.90
N MET A 137 8.27 -1.00 -0.02
CA MET A 137 6.90 -1.35 -0.38
C MET A 137 6.03 -0.12 -0.24
N TRP A 138 5.16 0.11 -1.22
CA TRP A 138 4.04 1.02 -1.06
C TRP A 138 2.74 0.29 -1.37
N VAL A 139 1.68 0.70 -0.69
CA VAL A 139 0.34 0.16 -0.87
C VAL A 139 -0.70 1.25 -0.72
N VAL A 140 -1.74 1.18 -1.54
CA VAL A 140 -2.94 1.99 -1.41
C VAL A 140 -4.13 1.04 -1.25
N VAL A 141 -4.98 1.32 -0.26
CA VAL A 141 -6.27 0.64 -0.09
C VAL A 141 -7.40 1.66 -0.12
N GLY A 142 -8.30 1.51 -1.09
CA GLY A 142 -9.44 2.40 -1.27
C GLY A 142 -10.59 2.13 -0.30
N ARG A 143 -11.45 3.15 -0.14
CA ARG A 143 -12.79 3.02 0.48
C ARG A 143 -13.87 2.67 -0.56
N ARG A 144 -13.51 2.74 -1.84
CA ARG A 144 -14.32 2.45 -3.02
C ARG A 144 -13.44 1.82 -4.09
N PRO A 145 -14.03 1.11 -5.08
CA PRO A 145 -13.29 0.69 -6.26
C PRO A 145 -12.57 1.86 -6.94
N PHE A 146 -11.30 1.65 -7.30
CA PHE A 146 -10.58 2.56 -8.16
C PHE A 146 -11.16 2.53 -9.57
N THR A 147 -11.26 3.69 -10.18
CA THR A 147 -11.62 3.83 -11.58
C THR A 147 -10.44 3.39 -12.45
N ARG A 148 -10.72 3.04 -13.72
CA ARG A 148 -9.64 2.76 -14.69
C ARG A 148 -8.67 3.94 -14.86
N GLY A 149 -9.18 5.16 -14.71
CA GLY A 149 -8.35 6.36 -14.73
C GLY A 149 -7.33 6.30 -13.61
N GLU A 150 -7.77 6.11 -12.36
CA GLU A 150 -6.93 6.04 -11.16
C GLU A 150 -5.94 4.87 -11.19
N VAL A 151 -6.36 3.70 -11.67
CA VAL A 151 -5.47 2.54 -11.84
C VAL A 151 -4.40 2.80 -12.89
N GLY A 152 -4.78 3.39 -14.03
CA GLY A 152 -3.83 3.72 -15.10
C GLY A 152 -2.85 4.84 -14.76
N LEU A 153 -2.95 5.44 -13.57
CA LEU A 153 -1.97 6.40 -13.07
C LEU A 153 -0.87 5.74 -12.23
N CYS A 154 -1.06 4.50 -11.81
CA CYS A 154 -0.12 3.70 -11.02
C CYS A 154 0.76 2.83 -11.92
#